data_AF-A0A1D6G6S1-F1
#
_entry.id   AF-A0A1D6G6S1-F1
#
_cell.length_a   1.000
_cell.length_b   1.000
_cell.length_c   1.000
_cell.angle_alpha   90.00
_cell.angle_beta   90.00
_cell.angle_gamma   90.00
#
_symmetry.space_group_name_H-M   'P 1'
#
loop_
_entity.id
_entity.type
_entity.pdbx_description
1 polymer ?
#
loop_
_entity_poly.entity_id
_entity_poly.type
_entity_poly.pdbx_seq_one_letter_code
_entity_poly.pdbx_strand_id
1 'polypeptide(L)'
;MEFAEADSFFCFVELLSGFRDNFCQKLDNSAVGIRGTLAKLSQLVAKYDGELQQHLEITTEVNPQFYAFRWITLLLTQEFNFADTIHIWDTLLSDPGGPQETLLRICCAMLILVRKRLLAGDFTSNLKLLQNYPPTNISHLLYVANKLH
;
A
#
# COMPACT_ATOMS: atom_id res chain seq x y z
N MET A 1 32.84 7.22 -6.96
CA MET A 1 31.79 6.21 -7.25
C MET A 1 31.41 5.45 -5.98
N GLU A 2 32.33 5.21 -5.03
CA GLU A 2 32.05 4.56 -3.73
C GLU A 2 31.01 5.29 -2.83
N PHE A 3 30.99 6.64 -2.83
CA PHE A 3 30.01 7.38 -2.01
C PHE A 3 28.56 7.16 -2.46
N ALA A 4 28.32 7.03 -3.78
CA ALA A 4 26.97 6.84 -4.30
C ALA A 4 26.37 5.48 -3.90
N GLU A 5 27.19 4.44 -3.80
CA GLU A 5 26.78 3.11 -3.33
C GLU A 5 26.46 3.15 -1.83
N ALA A 6 27.35 3.75 -1.03
CA ALA A 6 27.16 3.86 0.42
C ALA A 6 25.91 4.68 0.79
N ASP A 7 25.67 5.80 0.10
CA ASP A 7 24.49 6.65 0.33
C ASP A 7 23.20 5.92 -0.08
N SER A 8 23.20 5.25 -1.24
CA SER A 8 22.05 4.44 -1.70
C SER A 8 21.75 3.29 -0.75
N PHE A 9 22.79 2.63 -0.24
CA PHE A 9 22.66 1.56 0.76
C PHE A 9 22.08 2.10 2.07
N PHE A 10 22.57 3.24 2.55
CA PHE A 10 22.08 3.86 3.77
C PHE A 10 20.60 4.25 3.67
N CYS A 11 20.19 4.93 2.59
CA CYS A 11 18.79 5.29 2.36
C CYS A 11 17.89 4.05 2.27
N PHE A 12 18.35 2.99 1.61
CA PHE A 12 17.59 1.75 1.49
C PHE A 12 17.47 1.01 2.83
N VAL A 13 18.54 0.98 3.63
CA VAL A 13 18.52 0.39 4.98
C VAL A 13 17.61 1.17 5.92
N GLU A 14 17.65 2.50 5.89
CA GLU A 14 16.77 3.36 6.70
C GLU A 14 15.30 3.08 6.35
N LEU A 15 14.98 3.07 5.05
CA LEU A 15 13.64 2.75 4.56
C LEU A 15 13.19 1.36 5.02
N LEU A 16 14.02 0.32 4.80
CA LEU A 16 13.70 -1.04 5.23
C LEU A 16 13.61 -1.18 6.76
N SER A 17 14.36 -0.39 7.52
CA SER A 17 14.30 -0.41 8.98
C SER A 17 12.93 0.02 9.50
N GLY A 18 12.29 1.00 8.86
CA GLY A 18 10.92 1.43 9.15
C GLY A 18 9.85 0.38 8.79
N PHE A 19 10.19 -0.59 7.93
CA PHE A 19 9.34 -1.72 7.59
C PHE A 19 9.82 -3.05 8.19
N ARG A 20 10.81 -3.00 9.10
CA ARG A 20 11.46 -4.19 9.64
C ARG A 20 10.45 -5.18 10.22
N ASP A 21 9.39 -4.72 10.88
CA ASP A 21 8.37 -5.59 11.45
C ASP A 21 7.60 -6.38 10.38
N ASN A 22 7.39 -5.80 9.19
CA ASN A 22 6.79 -6.50 8.06
C ASN A 22 7.72 -7.58 7.46
N PHE A 23 9.05 -7.45 7.60
CA PHE A 23 10.05 -8.35 7.02
C PHE A 23 10.65 -9.36 8.01
N CYS A 24 10.83 -8.99 9.28
CA CYS A 24 11.42 -9.83 10.32
C CYS A 24 10.44 -10.89 10.85
N GLN A 25 9.14 -10.67 10.75
CA GLN A 25 8.12 -11.64 11.17
C GLN A 25 7.74 -12.65 10.07
N LYS A 26 8.68 -13.01 9.20
CA LYS A 26 8.45 -13.92 8.07
C LYS A 26 8.01 -15.35 8.45
N LEU A 27 7.73 -15.71 9.71
CA LEU A 27 7.47 -17.11 10.07
C LEU A 27 6.34 -17.41 11.08
N ASP A 28 5.77 -16.46 11.82
CA ASP A 28 4.80 -16.84 12.86
C ASP A 28 3.38 -16.36 12.63
N ASN A 29 2.48 -17.32 12.83
CA ASN A 29 1.04 -17.23 12.79
C ASN A 29 0.47 -16.34 13.94
N SER A 30 1.15 -15.28 14.34
CA SER A 30 0.70 -14.36 15.39
C SER A 30 -0.17 -13.22 14.83
N ALA A 31 -0.95 -12.60 15.74
CA ALA A 31 -1.85 -11.48 15.47
C ALA A 31 -1.12 -10.12 15.35
N VAL A 32 0.21 -10.11 15.47
CA VAL A 32 1.06 -8.92 15.43
C VAL A 32 1.99 -9.11 14.23
N GLY A 33 1.75 -8.39 13.13
CA GLY A 33 2.53 -8.49 11.88
C GLY A 33 1.75 -8.06 10.65
N ILE A 34 2.08 -8.61 9.47
CA ILE A 34 1.44 -8.22 8.19
C ILE A 34 -0.10 -8.30 8.21
N ARG A 35 -0.69 -9.26 8.94
CA ARG A 35 -2.14 -9.34 9.14
C ARG A 35 -2.70 -8.17 9.93
N GLY A 36 -1.97 -7.69 10.95
CA GLY A 36 -2.30 -6.46 11.64
C GLY A 36 -2.20 -5.23 10.73
N THR A 37 -1.18 -5.18 9.86
CA THR A 37 -1.04 -4.11 8.86
C THR A 37 -2.16 -4.15 7.82
N LEU A 38 -2.60 -5.33 7.37
CA LEU A 38 -3.76 -5.51 6.49
C LEU A 38 -5.06 -5.10 7.19
N ALA A 39 -5.24 -5.44 8.47
CA ALA A 39 -6.40 -5.01 9.24
C ALA A 39 -6.42 -3.48 9.40
N LYS A 40 -5.27 -2.84 9.65
CA LYS A 40 -5.15 -1.37 9.66
C LYS A 40 -5.52 -0.76 8.31
N LEU A 41 -5.12 -1.38 7.19
CA LEU A 41 -5.56 -0.93 5.86
C LEU A 41 -7.09 -0.98 5.74
N SER A 42 -7.72 -2.10 6.08
CA SER A 42 -9.19 -2.22 6.05
C SER A 42 -9.88 -1.17 6.92
N GLN A 43 -9.36 -0.91 8.12
CA GLN A 43 -9.88 0.13 9.01
C GLN A 43 -9.73 1.53 8.40
N LEU A 44 -8.61 1.79 7.72
CA LEU A 44 -8.37 3.07 7.05
C LEU A 44 -9.34 3.27 5.89
N VAL A 45 -9.58 2.24 5.08
CA VAL A 45 -10.58 2.28 4.00
C VAL A 45 -11.97 2.47 4.60
N ALA A 46 -12.32 1.78 5.68
CA ALA A 46 -13.60 1.96 6.37
C ALA A 46 -13.81 3.41 6.86
N LYS A 47 -12.74 4.05 7.37
CA LYS A 47 -12.75 5.44 7.86
C LYS A 47 -13.04 6.44 6.74
N TYR A 48 -12.46 6.24 5.55
CA TYR A 48 -12.53 7.23 4.45
C TYR A 48 -13.57 6.90 3.38
N ASP A 49 -13.90 5.62 3.20
CA ASP A 49 -14.85 5.14 2.19
C ASP A 49 -15.53 3.85 2.69
N GLY A 50 -16.47 4.00 3.63
CA GLY A 50 -17.20 2.88 4.22
C GLY A 50 -18.02 2.07 3.24
N GLU A 51 -18.56 2.70 2.19
CA GLU A 51 -19.27 2.02 1.10
C GLU A 51 -18.32 1.08 0.36
N LEU A 52 -17.12 1.56 0.00
CA LEU A 52 -16.11 0.76 -0.66
C LEU A 52 -15.66 -0.42 0.22
N GLN A 53 -15.40 -0.17 1.50
CA GLN A 53 -15.02 -1.23 2.44
C GLN A 53 -16.11 -2.31 2.50
N GLN A 54 -17.37 -1.90 2.68
CA GLN A 54 -18.49 -2.83 2.77
C GLN A 54 -18.65 -3.64 1.48
N HIS A 55 -18.48 -3.02 0.32
CA HIS A 55 -18.57 -3.72 -0.96
C HIS A 55 -17.44 -4.75 -1.15
N LEU A 56 -16.21 -4.39 -0.77
CA LEU A 56 -15.06 -5.31 -0.85
C LEU A 56 -15.20 -6.48 0.12
N GLU A 57 -15.67 -6.23 1.35
CA GLU A 57 -15.73 -7.24 2.41
C GLU A 57 -16.97 -8.12 2.35
N ILE A 58 -18.16 -7.52 2.13
CA ILE A 58 -19.45 -8.23 2.23
C ILE A 58 -20.01 -8.58 0.86
N THR A 59 -19.95 -7.67 -0.11
CA THR A 59 -20.60 -7.89 -1.42
C THR A 59 -19.76 -8.77 -2.34
N THR A 60 -18.46 -8.49 -2.41
CA THR A 60 -17.55 -9.20 -3.30
C THR A 60 -16.62 -10.15 -2.58
N GLU A 61 -16.55 -10.10 -1.24
CA GLU A 61 -15.74 -10.99 -0.39
C GLU A 61 -14.25 -11.04 -0.81
N VAL A 62 -13.73 -9.92 -1.33
CA VAL A 62 -12.33 -9.78 -1.75
C VAL A 62 -11.46 -9.49 -0.53
N ASN A 63 -10.83 -10.54 -0.01
CA ASN A 63 -9.92 -10.42 1.13
C ASN A 63 -8.68 -9.57 0.78
N PRO A 64 -8.33 -8.53 1.57
CA PRO A 64 -7.11 -7.73 1.42
C PRO A 64 -5.82 -8.52 1.28
N GLN A 65 -5.74 -9.72 1.88
CA GLN A 65 -4.58 -10.58 1.77
C GLN A 65 -4.26 -10.99 0.33
N PHE A 66 -5.23 -11.04 -0.59
CA PHE A 66 -5.01 -11.46 -1.97
C PHE A 66 -4.41 -10.38 -2.89
N TYR A 67 -4.41 -9.11 -2.47
CA TYR A 67 -3.82 -8.00 -3.23
C TYR A 67 -2.84 -7.17 -2.38
N ALA A 68 -3.28 -6.68 -1.23
CA ALA A 68 -2.52 -5.73 -0.41
C ALA A 68 -1.32 -6.36 0.29
N PHE A 69 -1.31 -7.68 0.51
CA PHE A 69 -0.14 -8.37 1.05
C PHE A 69 1.09 -8.09 0.20
N ARG A 70 0.96 -8.24 -1.13
CA ARG A 70 2.04 -8.00 -2.09
C ARG A 70 2.41 -6.53 -2.18
N TRP A 71 1.42 -5.64 -2.22
CA TRP A 71 1.63 -4.19 -2.23
C TRP A 71 2.47 -3.72 -1.04
N ILE A 72 2.13 -4.19 0.17
CA ILE A 72 2.78 -3.77 1.40
C ILE A 72 4.16 -4.43 1.55
N THR A 73 4.27 -5.73 1.31
CA THR A 73 5.54 -6.45 1.50
C THR A 73 6.59 -6.08 0.48
N LEU A 74 6.18 -5.64 -0.71
CA LEU A 74 7.10 -5.23 -1.78
C LEU A 74 7.16 -3.70 -1.95
N LEU A 75 6.59 -2.94 -1.01
CA LEU A 75 6.62 -1.47 -0.99
C LEU A 75 6.24 -0.87 -2.36
N LEU A 76 5.21 -1.45 -2.98
CA LEU A 76 4.63 -1.06 -4.27
C LEU A 76 5.55 -1.17 -5.50
N THR A 77 6.76 -1.74 -5.36
CA THR A 77 7.75 -1.92 -6.45
C THR A 77 7.26 -2.74 -7.64
N GLN A 78 6.21 -3.55 -7.44
CA GLN A 78 5.60 -4.37 -8.50
C GLN A 78 4.37 -3.71 -9.15
N GLU A 79 3.83 -2.64 -8.56
CA GLU A 79 2.65 -1.94 -9.11
C GLU A 79 3.05 -0.81 -10.04
N PHE A 80 4.22 -0.24 -9.81
CA PHE A 80 4.69 0.97 -10.46
C PHE A 80 6.06 0.74 -11.09
N ASN A 81 6.38 1.55 -12.11
CA ASN A 81 7.73 1.54 -12.64
C ASN A 81 8.73 2.10 -11.61
N PHE A 82 10.02 1.96 -11.92
CA PHE A 82 11.08 2.38 -11.02
C PHE A 82 11.01 3.88 -10.65
N ALA A 83 10.82 4.77 -11.63
CA ALA A 83 10.78 6.21 -11.37
C ALA A 83 9.61 6.59 -10.45
N ASP A 84 8.43 6.00 -10.69
CA ASP A 84 7.25 6.18 -9.88
C ASP A 84 7.42 5.63 -8.45
N THR A 85 8.10 4.49 -8.33
CA THR A 85 8.39 3.86 -7.04
C THR A 85 9.33 4.72 -6.20
N ILE A 86 10.38 5.28 -6.80
CA ILE A 86 11.28 6.20 -6.09
C ILE A 86 10.52 7.43 -5.59
N HIS A 87 9.62 7.99 -6.40
CA HIS A 87 8.81 9.15 -6.00
C HIS A 87 7.86 8.83 -4.84
N ILE A 88 7.30 7.61 -4.81
CA ILE A 88 6.55 7.11 -3.67
C ILE A 88 7.44 6.99 -2.44
N TRP A 89 8.64 6.43 -2.59
CA TRP A 89 9.58 6.23 -1.49
C TRP A 89 10.09 7.54 -0.89
N ASP A 90 10.28 8.59 -1.69
CA ASP A 90 10.58 9.94 -1.20
C ASP A 90 9.48 10.43 -0.27
N THR A 91 8.22 10.15 -0.60
CA THR A 91 7.06 10.50 0.26
C THR A 91 7.05 9.66 1.54
N LEU A 92 7.34 8.35 1.44
CA LEU A 92 7.40 7.46 2.61
C LEU A 92 8.44 7.92 3.65
N LEU A 93 9.58 8.41 3.18
CA LEU A 93 10.69 8.84 4.03
C LEU A 93 10.55 10.27 4.57
N SER A 94 9.83 11.14 3.85
CA SER A 94 9.67 12.55 4.23
C SER A 94 8.47 12.82 5.15
N ASP A 95 7.50 11.90 5.23
CA ASP A 95 6.28 12.09 5.99
C ASP A 95 6.50 11.90 7.51
N PRO A 96 6.05 12.84 8.37
CA PRO A 96 6.26 12.79 9.81
C PRO A 96 5.45 11.69 10.52
N GLY A 97 4.39 11.18 9.90
CA GLY A 97 3.64 10.00 10.39
C GLY A 97 4.38 8.68 10.21
N GLY A 98 5.53 8.71 9.54
CA GLY A 98 6.40 7.57 9.34
C GLY A 98 6.03 6.70 8.13
N PRO A 99 6.96 5.82 7.73
CA PRO A 99 6.86 5.12 6.45
C PRO A 99 5.71 4.11 6.41
N GLN A 100 5.41 3.44 7.52
CA GLN A 100 4.31 2.47 7.58
C GLN A 100 2.93 3.13 7.43
N GLU A 101 2.68 4.23 8.15
CA GLU A 101 1.39 4.92 8.07
C GLU A 101 1.19 5.54 6.69
N THR A 102 2.24 6.15 6.15
CA THR A 102 2.22 6.74 4.81
C THR A 102 1.94 5.69 3.74
N LEU A 103 2.57 4.50 3.83
CA LEU A 103 2.30 3.40 2.90
C LEU A 103 0.83 2.96 2.95
N LEU A 104 0.25 2.86 4.16
CA LEU A 104 -1.15 2.50 4.31
C LEU A 104 -2.09 3.56 3.71
N ARG A 105 -1.79 4.85 3.88
CA ARG A 105 -2.52 5.94 3.22
C ARG A 105 -2.44 5.85 1.71
N ILE A 106 -1.27 5.53 1.15
CA ILE A 106 -1.09 5.33 -0.30
C ILE A 106 -1.90 4.12 -0.79
N CYS A 107 -1.83 2.98 -0.10
CA CYS A 107 -2.65 1.79 -0.43
C CYS A 107 -4.16 2.08 -0.36
N CYS A 108 -4.60 2.87 0.63
CA CYS A 108 -5.99 3.30 0.75
C CYS A 108 -6.39 4.24 -0.41
N ALA A 109 -5.54 5.21 -0.75
CA ALA A 109 -5.75 6.09 -1.89
C ALA A 109 -5.83 5.31 -3.22
N MET A 110 -5.01 4.26 -3.38
CA MET A 110 -5.08 3.38 -4.54
C MET A 110 -6.47 2.75 -4.69
N LEU A 111 -7.07 2.27 -3.59
CA LEU A 111 -8.43 1.70 -3.61
C LEU A 111 -9.48 2.76 -3.95
N ILE A 112 -9.39 3.94 -3.33
CA ILE A 112 -10.32 5.06 -3.56
C ILE A 112 -10.29 5.52 -5.02
N LEU A 113 -9.11 5.59 -5.65
CA LEU A 113 -8.98 6.02 -7.04
C LEU A 113 -9.70 5.09 -8.03
N VAL A 114 -9.74 3.79 -7.74
CA VAL A 114 -10.43 2.81 -8.59
C VAL A 114 -11.82 2.46 -8.08
N ARG A 115 -12.36 3.17 -7.06
CA ARG A 115 -13.64 2.84 -6.41
C ARG A 115 -14.79 2.61 -7.38
N LYS A 116 -14.91 3.44 -8.43
CA LYS A 116 -16.01 3.34 -9.42
C LYS A 116 -16.00 1.99 -10.14
N ARG A 117 -14.81 1.45 -10.40
CA ARG A 117 -14.63 0.14 -11.04
C ARG A 117 -14.86 -0.98 -10.04
N LEU A 118 -14.42 -0.80 -8.79
CA LEU A 118 -14.63 -1.78 -7.73
C LEU A 118 -16.11 -1.97 -7.40
N LEU A 119 -16.85 -0.88 -7.21
CA LEU A 119 -18.28 -0.92 -6.89
C LEU A 119 -19.16 -1.49 -8.01
N ALA A 120 -18.68 -1.44 -9.26
CA ALA A 120 -19.37 -1.99 -10.42
C ALA A 120 -18.94 -3.43 -10.75
N GLY A 121 -17.88 -3.93 -10.12
CA GLY A 121 -17.28 -5.23 -10.39
C GLY A 121 -17.80 -6.34 -9.47
N ASP A 122 -17.52 -7.57 -9.87
CA ASP A 122 -17.68 -8.78 -9.07
C ASP A 122 -16.33 -9.21 -8.44
N PHE A 123 -16.34 -10.30 -7.67
CA PHE A 123 -15.12 -10.84 -7.05
C PHE A 123 -13.95 -10.99 -8.04
N THR A 124 -14.18 -11.64 -9.19
CA THR A 124 -13.11 -11.95 -10.15
C THR A 124 -12.56 -10.70 -10.83
N SER A 125 -13.42 -9.80 -11.27
CA SER A 125 -13.00 -8.56 -11.91
C SER A 125 -12.30 -7.62 -10.93
N ASN A 126 -12.77 -7.51 -9.69
CA ASN A 126 -12.14 -6.72 -8.64
C ASN A 126 -10.78 -7.29 -8.24
N LEU A 127 -10.68 -8.60 -8.02
CA LEU A 127 -9.40 -9.23 -7.70
C LEU A 127 -8.39 -9.04 -8.83
N LYS A 128 -8.80 -9.24 -10.08
CA LYS A 128 -7.93 -9.03 -11.25
C LYS A 128 -7.48 -7.58 -11.38
N LEU A 129 -8.38 -6.62 -11.13
CA LEU A 129 -8.07 -5.20 -11.13
C LEU A 129 -7.04 -4.82 -10.06
N LEU A 130 -7.18 -5.37 -8.85
CA LEU A 130 -6.27 -5.09 -7.75
C LEU A 130 -4.93 -5.81 -7.88
N GLN A 131 -4.91 -7.00 -8.50
CA GLN A 131 -3.66 -7.70 -8.79
C GLN A 131 -2.89 -7.12 -9.97
N ASN A 132 -3.59 -6.44 -10.90
CA ASN A 132 -3.02 -5.77 -12.07
C ASN A 132 -3.45 -4.29 -12.06
N TYR A 133 -2.89 -3.53 -11.11
CA TYR A 133 -3.32 -2.16 -10.88
C TYR A 133 -3.13 -1.29 -12.14
N PRO A 134 -4.14 -0.47 -12.52
CA PRO A 134 -4.06 0.30 -13.76
C PRO A 134 -3.01 1.42 -13.67
N PRO A 135 -2.43 1.83 -14.82
CA PRO A 135 -1.54 2.99 -14.87
C PRO A 135 -2.20 4.20 -14.23
N THR A 136 -1.51 4.80 -13.26
CA THR A 136 -2.05 5.87 -12.42
C THR A 136 -1.04 7.00 -12.33
N ASN A 137 -1.52 8.24 -12.35
CA ASN A 137 -0.66 9.41 -12.14
C ASN A 137 -0.23 9.46 -10.66
N ILE A 138 1.07 9.28 -10.41
CA ILE A 138 1.63 9.21 -9.05
C ILE A 138 1.42 10.51 -8.28
N SER A 139 1.60 11.67 -8.91
CA SER A 139 1.37 12.96 -8.25
C SER A 139 -0.08 13.09 -7.76
N HIS A 140 -1.05 12.63 -8.55
CA HIS A 140 -2.45 12.59 -8.13
C HIS A 140 -2.70 11.56 -7.02
N LEU A 141 -2.09 10.37 -7.11
CA LEU A 141 -2.17 9.36 -6.05
C LEU A 141 -1.64 9.88 -4.71
N LEU A 142 -0.45 10.48 -4.70
CA LEU A 142 0.17 11.05 -3.51
C LEU A 142 -0.65 12.23 -2.97
N TYR A 143 -1.21 13.06 -3.85
CA TYR A 143 -2.14 14.13 -3.44
C TYR A 143 -3.37 13.59 -2.71
N VAL A 144 -3.98 12.51 -3.21
CA VAL A 144 -5.11 11.86 -2.53
C VAL A 144 -4.65 11.26 -1.21
N ALA A 145 -3.53 10.54 -1.17
CA ALA A 145 -2.99 9.93 0.05
C ALA A 145 -2.70 10.95 1.15
N ASN A 146 -2.17 12.13 0.81
CA ASN A 146 -1.88 13.21 1.76
C ASN A 146 -3.14 13.81 2.40
N LYS A 147 -4.32 13.67 1.77
CA LYS A 147 -5.60 14.08 2.37
C LYS A 147 -6.14 13.07 3.40
N LEU A 148 -5.55 11.89 3.49
CA LEU A 148 -5.99 10.81 4.39
C LEU A 148 -5.27 10.85 5.76
N HIS A 149 -4.83 12.03 6.20
CA HIS A 149 -4.27 12.28 7.53
C HIS A 149 -5.38 12.25 8.61
#